data_AF-A0A820YI66-F1
#
_entry.id   AF-A0A820YI66-F1
#
_cell.length_a   1.000
_cell.length_b   1.000
_cell.length_c   1.000
_cell.angle_alpha   90.00
_cell.angle_beta   90.00
_cell.angle_gamma   90.00
#
_symmetry.space_group_name_H-M   'P 1'
#
loop_
_entity.id
_entity.type
_entity.pdbx_description
1 polymer ?
#
loop_
_entity_poly.entity_id
_entity_poly.type
_entity_poly.pdbx_seq_one_letter_code
_entity_poly.pdbx_strand_id
1 'polypeptide(L)' 'MKSKDLQKVVFSKYENGDYPTKIFRDLNGALRLNTIKRWCKMIDETGSINLTTVPGRPRTIRTKSAINKVKR' A
#
# COMPACT_ATOMS: atom_id res chain seq x y z
N MET A 1 16.73 -4.52 -1.16
CA MET A 1 15.67 -4.49 -2.20
C MET A 1 14.80 -3.27 -1.92
N LYS A 2 14.45 -2.44 -2.93
CA LYS A 2 13.57 -1.28 -2.69
C LYS A 2 12.12 -1.75 -2.58
N SER A 3 11.29 -1.04 -1.82
CA SER A 3 9.87 -1.40 -1.56
C SER A 3 9.07 -1.60 -2.86
N LYS A 4 9.34 -0.81 -3.91
CA LYS A 4 8.72 -0.95 -5.23
C LYS A 4 9.05 -2.27 -5.93
N ASP A 5 10.26 -2.79 -5.75
CA ASP A 5 10.68 -4.05 -6.37
C ASP A 5 9.95 -5.22 -5.70
N LEU A 6 9.79 -5.17 -4.37
CA LEU A 6 9.01 -6.17 -3.63
C LEU A 6 7.55 -6.18 -4.04
N GLN A 7 6.94 -5.01 -4.28
CA GLN A 7 5.57 -4.92 -4.78
C GLN A 7 5.42 -5.59 -6.14
N LYS A 8 6.33 -5.33 -7.08
CA LYS A 8 6.32 -5.98 -8.40
C LYS A 8 6.43 -7.50 -8.31
N VAL A 9 7.32 -8.00 -7.44
CA VAL A 9 7.49 -9.44 -7.23
C VAL A 9 6.22 -10.06 -6.65
N VAL A 10 5.62 -9.45 -5.63
CA VAL A 10 4.36 -9.93 -5.05
C VAL A 10 3.24 -9.91 -6.08
N PHE A 11 3.11 -8.83 -6.86
CA PHE A 11 2.11 -8.69 -7.91
C PHE A 11 2.23 -9.82 -8.95
N SER A 12 3.42 -9.99 -9.53
CA SER A 12 3.66 -10.99 -10.56
C SER A 12 3.40 -12.42 -10.06
N LYS A 13 3.84 -12.75 -8.83
CA LYS A 13 3.58 -14.07 -8.26
C LYS A 13 2.09 -14.31 -8.02
N TYR A 14 1.38 -13.29 -7.56
CA TYR A 14 -0.05 -13.38 -7.33
C TYR A 14 -0.85 -13.55 -8.64
N GLU A 15 -0.49 -12.82 -9.70
CA GLU A 15 -1.09 -13.03 -11.04
C GLU A 15 -0.81 -14.44 -11.58
N ASN A 16 0.35 -15.02 -11.27
CA ASN A 16 0.66 -16.40 -11.61
C ASN A 16 -0.12 -17.45 -10.78
N GLY A 17 -0.99 -17.01 -9.86
CA GLY A 17 -1.83 -17.88 -9.04
C GLY A 17 -1.19 -18.33 -7.72
N ASP A 18 -0.06 -17.73 -7.31
CA ASP A 18 0.57 -18.08 -6.04
C ASP A 18 -0.20 -17.51 -4.84
N TYR A 19 -0.42 -18.35 -3.84
CA TYR A 19 -1.06 -17.94 -2.59
C TYR A 19 -0.13 -17.09 -1.69
N PRO A 20 -0.69 -16.18 -0.85
CA PRO A 20 0.09 -15.28 0.01
C PRO A 20 1.16 -15.97 0.88
N THR A 21 0.88 -17.18 1.35
CA THR A 21 1.79 -17.97 2.19
C THR A 21 3.01 -18.48 1.42
N LYS A 22 2.83 -18.83 0.13
CA LYS A 22 3.92 -19.23 -0.77
C LYS A 22 4.80 -18.03 -1.09
N ILE A 23 4.17 -16.90 -1.45
CA ILE A 23 4.86 -15.63 -1.69
C ILE A 23 5.69 -15.20 -0.47
N PHE A 24 5.15 -15.36 0.75
CA PHE A 24 5.86 -15.05 1.99
C PHE A 24 7.12 -15.90 2.19
N ARG A 25 7.03 -17.21 1.93
CA ARG A 25 8.17 -18.13 2.00
C ARG A 25 9.22 -17.79 0.95
N ASP A 26 8.79 -17.51 -0.28
CA ASP A 26 9.69 -17.16 -1.37
C ASP A 26 10.43 -15.84 -1.16
N LEU A 27 9.79 -14.90 -0.46
CA LEU A 27 10.40 -13.64 -0.03
C LEU A 27 11.25 -13.78 1.23
N ASN A 28 11.39 -14.99 1.78
CA ASN A 28 12.16 -15.30 2.99
C ASN A 28 11.86 -14.34 4.16
N GLY A 29 10.58 -13.98 4.34
CA GLY A 29 10.17 -13.07 5.41
C GLY A 29 10.57 -11.59 5.23
N ALA A 30 11.05 -11.17 4.04
CA ALA A 30 11.36 -9.77 3.74
C ALA A 30 10.16 -8.82 3.97
N LEU A 31 8.94 -9.35 3.90
CA LEU A 31 7.70 -8.67 4.26
C LEU A 31 6.93 -9.52 5.25
N ARG A 32 6.19 -8.88 6.16
CA ARG A 32 5.24 -9.57 7.03
C ARG A 32 4.12 -10.18 6.20
N LEU A 33 3.65 -11.37 6.58
CA LEU A 33 2.54 -12.06 5.92
C LEU A 33 1.28 -11.18 5.80
N ASN A 34 0.98 -10.37 6.82
CA ASN A 34 -0.15 -9.43 6.78
C ASN A 34 -0.03 -8.37 5.68
N THR A 35 1.19 -7.91 5.39
CA THR A 35 1.44 -6.96 4.30
C THR A 35 1.15 -7.62 2.95
N ILE A 36 1.60 -8.86 2.76
CA ILE A 36 1.37 -9.62 1.53
C ILE A 36 -0.13 -9.87 1.34
N LYS A 37 -0.83 -10.35 2.38
CA LYS A 37 -2.29 -10.54 2.34
C LYS A 37 -3.05 -9.26 1.97
N ARG A 38 -2.64 -8.12 2.55
CA ARG A 38 -3.25 -6.82 2.25
C ARG A 38 -3.02 -6.44 0.79
N TRP A 39 -1.83 -6.68 0.25
CA TRP A 39 -1.54 -6.41 -1.16
C TRP A 39 -2.31 -7.33 -2.10
N CYS A 40 -2.37 -8.64 -1.83
CA CYS A 40 -3.21 -9.57 -2.59
C CYS A 40 -4.68 -9.10 -2.65
N LYS A 41 -5.25 -8.73 -1.49
CA LYS A 41 -6.61 -8.19 -1.43
C LYS A 41 -6.78 -6.91 -2.28
N MET A 42 -5.80 -6.00 -2.26
CA MET A 42 -5.83 -4.81 -3.11
C MET A 42 -5.74 -5.13 -4.61
N ILE A 43 -5.01 -6.18 -4.98
CA ILE A 43 -4.96 -6.64 -6.37
C ILE A 43 -6.34 -7.15 -6.79
N ASP A 44 -7.01 -7.93 -5.94
CA ASP A 44 -8.37 -8.41 -6.24
C ASP A 44 -9.37 -7.25 -6.38
N GLU A 45 -9.27 -6.21 -5.53
CA GLU A 45 -10.21 -5.09 -5.52
C GLU A 45 -9.95 -4.04 -6.63
N THR A 46 -8.69 -3.79 -6.95
CA THR A 46 -8.28 -2.62 -7.77
C THR A 46 -7.35 -2.97 -8.92
N GLY A 47 -6.90 -4.21 -9.05
CA GLY A 47 -5.90 -4.63 -10.04
C GLY A 47 -4.51 -4.04 -9.81
N SER A 48 -4.25 -3.37 -8.67
CA SER A 48 -2.95 -2.76 -8.37
C SER A 48 -2.63 -2.69 -6.89
N ILE A 49 -1.33 -2.74 -6.56
CA ILE A 49 -0.80 -2.55 -5.19
C ILE A 49 -0.48 -1.07 -4.94
N ASN A 50 -1.14 -0.14 -5.63
CA ASN A 50 -0.88 1.27 -5.42
C ASN A 50 -1.30 1.64 -4.00
N LEU A 51 -0.31 1.76 -3.11
CA LEU A 51 -0.43 2.44 -1.83
C LEU A 51 -0.58 3.94 -2.09
N THR A 52 -1.58 4.35 -2.87
CA THR A 52 -2.15 5.67 -2.65
C THR A 52 -2.64 5.59 -1.22
N THR A 53 -1.91 6.21 -0.30
CA THR A 53 -2.42 6.49 1.03
C THR A 53 -3.81 7.04 0.81
N VAL A 54 -4.85 6.26 1.12
CA VAL A 54 -6.19 6.81 1.24
C VAL A 54 -5.96 8.01 2.15
N PRO A 55 -6.21 9.24 1.70
CA PRO A 55 -5.94 10.39 2.53
C PRO A 55 -6.88 10.22 3.72
N GLY A 56 -6.32 9.73 4.84
CA GLY A 56 -6.93 9.95 6.14
C GLY A 56 -7.17 11.44 6.29
N ARG A 57 -8.14 11.80 7.15
CA ARG A 57 -8.62 13.16 7.44
C ARG A 57 -7.69 14.23 6.85
N PRO A 58 -8.15 15.02 5.85
CA PRO A 58 -7.33 16.02 5.19
C PRO A 58 -6.53 16.77 6.24
N ARG A 59 -5.20 16.68 6.14
CA ARG A 59 -4.31 17.43 7.05
C ARG A 59 -4.66 18.89 6.77
N THR A 60 -5.40 19.54 7.66
CA THR A 60 -5.77 20.93 7.49
C THR A 60 -4.46 21.69 7.43
N ILE A 61 -4.04 22.07 6.21
CA ILE A 61 -2.82 22.84 6.03
C ILE A 61 -3.11 24.14 6.76
N ARG A 62 -2.43 24.38 7.89
CA ARG A 62 -2.45 25.67 8.60
C ARG A 62 -1.76 26.70 7.70
N THR A 63 -2.41 27.08 6.61
CA THR A 63 -2.01 28.22 5.82
C THR A 63 -2.43 29.49 6.57
N LYS A 64 -1.61 30.54 6.48
CA LYS A 64 -1.91 31.85 7.08
C LYS A 64 -3.28 32.37 6.63
N SER A 65 -3.65 32.07 5.38
CA SER A 65 -4.96 32.36 4.78
C SER A 65 -6.13 31.69 5.52
N ALA A 66 -6.03 30.39 5.83
CA ALA A 66 -7.09 29.67 6.55
C ALA A 66 -7.23 30.14 8.02
N ILE A 67 -6.13 30.50 8.67
CA ILE A 67 -6.16 31.03 10.06
C ILE A 67 -6.82 32.42 10.10
N ASN A 68 -6.52 33.29 9.12
CA ASN A 68 -7.12 34.63 9.05
C ASN A 68 -8.63 34.61 8.76
N LYS A 69 -9.18 33.56 8.14
CA LYS A 69 -10.64 33.42 7.94
C LYS A 69 -11.40 33.11 9.22
N VAL A 70 -10.80 32.37 10.16
CA VAL A 70 -11.44 31.99 11.43
C VAL A 70 -11.29 33.09 12.49
N LYS A 71 -10.25 33.92 12.39
CA LYS A 71 -10.02 35.07 13.28
C LYS A 71 -10.88 36.29 12.96
N ARG A 72 -11.76 36.23 11.95
CA ARG A 72 -12.65 37.33 11.59
C ARG A 72 -13.91 37.33 12.44
#